data_AF-A0A2G6IZI0-F1
#
_entry.id   AF-A0A2G6IZI0-F1
#
_cell.length_a   1.000
_cell.length_b   1.000
_cell.length_c   1.000
_cell.angle_alpha   90.00
_cell.angle_beta   90.00
_cell.angle_gamma   90.00
#
_symmetry.space_group_name_H-M   'P 1'
#
loop_
_entity.id
_entity.type
_entity.pdbx_description
1 polymer ?
#
loop_
_entity_poly.entity_id
_entity_poly.type
_entity_poly.pdbx_seq_one_letter_code
_entity_poly.pdbx_strand_id
1 'polypeptide(L)'
;HAAGLKLSVIALLGAGGVARSEAHAAGTAALVTAMDPAFFAALTLTIVPGTPIAKLAAAGRFTLPDQAALLGELRTMVAQARPTRALFRTNHASNYLPLAGQLPADRDRIVALIDAALDGRIPLRPERSRGL
;
A
#
# COMPACT_ATOMS: atom_id res chain seq x y z
N HIS A 1 -18.02 -12.93 -5.77
CA HIS A 1 -17.95 -14.40 -5.98
C HIS A 1 -19.34 -15.05 -6.09
N ALA A 2 -20.21 -15.05 -5.07
CA ALA A 2 -21.53 -15.71 -5.18
C ALA A 2 -22.56 -14.98 -6.07
N ALA A 3 -22.54 -13.63 -6.08
CA ALA A 3 -23.47 -12.82 -6.89
C ALA A 3 -22.93 -12.44 -8.28
N GLY A 4 -21.82 -13.06 -8.74
CA GLY A 4 -21.19 -12.74 -10.04
C GLY A 4 -20.47 -11.38 -10.13
N LEU A 5 -20.46 -10.58 -9.05
CA LEU A 5 -19.79 -9.27 -9.02
C LEU A 5 -18.26 -9.39 -8.86
N LYS A 6 -17.53 -8.53 -9.57
CA LYS A 6 -16.08 -8.35 -9.41
C LYS A 6 -15.81 -7.51 -8.17
N LEU A 7 -14.90 -8.00 -7.33
CA LEU A 7 -14.47 -7.30 -6.12
C LEU A 7 -13.23 -6.45 -6.40
N SER A 8 -13.25 -5.22 -5.90
CA SER A 8 -12.12 -4.30 -5.94
C SER A 8 -11.79 -3.87 -4.51
N VAL A 9 -10.54 -4.04 -4.10
CA VAL A 9 -10.05 -3.73 -2.75
C VAL A 9 -9.00 -2.64 -2.83
N ILE A 10 -9.12 -1.64 -1.95
CA ILE A 10 -8.12 -0.59 -1.76
C ILE A 10 -7.60 -0.65 -0.33
N ALA A 11 -6.29 -0.75 -0.15
CA ALA A 11 -5.61 -0.60 1.13
C ALA A 11 -5.01 0.81 1.28
N LEU A 12 -4.96 1.31 2.51
CA LEU A 12 -4.34 2.59 2.86
C LEU A 12 -3.00 2.35 3.56
N LEU A 13 -1.90 2.48 2.83
CA LEU A 13 -0.55 2.46 3.41
C LEU A 13 -0.43 3.53 4.49
N GLY A 14 0.23 3.18 5.59
CA GLY A 14 0.42 4.02 6.76
C GLY A 14 -0.77 4.06 7.72
N ALA A 15 -1.88 3.36 7.44
CA ALA A 15 -3.05 3.35 8.34
C ALA A 15 -2.74 2.79 9.73
N GLY A 16 -1.78 1.86 9.85
CA GLY A 16 -1.29 1.36 11.14
C GLY A 16 -0.41 2.35 11.91
N GLY A 17 0.00 3.47 11.29
CA GLY A 17 1.09 4.30 11.80
C GLY A 17 2.41 3.53 11.87
N VAL A 18 3.45 4.17 12.41
CA VAL A 18 4.75 3.50 12.64
C VAL A 18 4.58 2.27 13.53
N ALA A 19 3.80 2.38 14.61
CA ALA A 19 3.70 1.36 15.64
C ALA A 19 3.09 0.03 15.17
N ARG A 20 2.24 0.03 14.13
CA ARG A 20 1.53 -1.16 13.66
C ARG A 20 1.73 -1.44 12.18
N SER A 21 2.78 -0.90 11.56
CA SER A 21 2.97 -1.01 10.11
C SER A 21 3.12 -2.46 9.65
N GLU A 22 3.92 -3.27 10.35
CA GLU A 22 4.09 -4.70 10.01
C GLU A 22 2.78 -5.48 10.17
N ALA A 23 2.08 -5.29 11.29
CA ALA A 23 0.79 -5.93 11.53
C ALA A 23 -0.27 -5.53 10.50
N HIS A 24 -0.26 -4.26 10.08
CA HIS A 24 -1.12 -3.77 9.02
C HIS A 24 -0.77 -4.43 7.68
N ALA A 25 0.50 -4.47 7.29
CA ALA A 25 0.92 -5.11 6.04
C ALA A 25 0.55 -6.59 5.97
N ALA A 26 0.90 -7.36 7.00
CA ALA A 26 0.62 -8.78 7.04
C ALA A 26 -0.89 -9.07 7.11
N GLY A 27 -1.63 -8.29 7.91
CA GLY A 27 -3.08 -8.38 8.01
C GLY A 27 -3.78 -8.08 6.69
N THR A 28 -3.35 -7.03 5.98
CA THR A 28 -3.87 -6.69 4.65
C THR A 28 -3.56 -7.79 3.62
N ALA A 29 -2.34 -8.32 3.61
CA ALA A 29 -1.97 -9.41 2.71
C ALA A 29 -2.84 -10.66 2.94
N ALA A 30 -3.03 -11.04 4.21
CA ALA A 30 -3.90 -12.16 4.58
C ALA A 30 -5.36 -11.90 4.16
N LEU A 31 -5.88 -10.69 4.39
CA LEU A 31 -7.24 -10.32 4.04
C LEU A 31 -7.46 -10.33 2.52
N VAL A 32 -6.56 -9.74 1.73
CA VAL A 32 -6.62 -9.75 0.25
C VAL A 32 -6.54 -11.18 -0.28
N THR A 33 -5.70 -12.03 0.32
CA THR A 33 -5.60 -13.45 -0.03
C THR A 33 -6.92 -14.17 0.21
N ALA A 34 -7.53 -13.97 1.38
CA ALA A 34 -8.79 -14.61 1.75
C ALA A 34 -9.99 -14.09 0.92
N MET A 35 -10.00 -12.81 0.57
CA MET A 35 -11.06 -12.19 -0.24
C MET A 35 -10.98 -12.56 -1.72
N ASP A 36 -9.79 -12.91 -2.22
CA ASP A 36 -9.48 -13.22 -3.62
C ASP A 36 -10.07 -12.22 -4.65
N PRO A 37 -9.78 -10.90 -4.52
CA PRO A 37 -10.43 -9.89 -5.35
C PRO A 37 -9.92 -9.89 -6.79
N ALA A 38 -10.75 -9.39 -7.71
CA ALA A 38 -10.34 -9.15 -9.09
C ALA A 38 -9.33 -7.98 -9.20
N PHE A 39 -9.42 -7.00 -8.29
CA PHE A 39 -8.56 -5.83 -8.24
C PHE A 39 -8.06 -5.58 -6.82
N PHE A 40 -6.77 -5.28 -6.69
CA PHE A 40 -6.16 -4.83 -5.44
C PHE A 40 -5.33 -3.59 -5.71
N ALA A 41 -5.59 -2.50 -5.00
CA ALA A 41 -4.79 -1.29 -5.07
C ALA A 41 -4.34 -0.84 -3.69
N ALA A 42 -3.26 -0.07 -3.64
CA ALA A 42 -2.84 0.62 -2.44
C ALA A 42 -2.76 2.13 -2.70
N LEU A 43 -3.22 2.92 -1.74
CA LEU A 43 -3.06 4.37 -1.66
C LEU A 43 -2.21 4.69 -0.43
N THR A 44 -1.50 5.81 -0.42
CA THR A 44 -0.83 6.30 0.79
C THR A 44 -1.78 7.19 1.58
N LEU A 45 -1.88 6.96 2.89
CA LEU A 45 -2.62 7.82 3.81
C LEU A 45 -2.02 9.24 3.82
N THR A 46 -2.88 10.23 3.64
CA THR A 46 -2.53 11.65 3.80
C THR A 46 -3.25 12.21 5.01
N ILE A 47 -2.52 12.90 5.89
CA ILE A 47 -3.12 13.58 7.03
C ILE A 47 -3.73 14.90 6.54
N VAL A 48 -5.06 14.96 6.46
CA VAL A 48 -5.80 16.17 6.06
C VAL A 48 -6.21 16.97 7.30
N PRO A 49 -5.97 18.29 7.35
CA PRO A 49 -6.39 19.14 8.47
C PRO A 49 -7.89 18.98 8.81
N GLY A 50 -8.21 19.03 10.10
CA GLY A 50 -9.59 18.91 10.59
C GLY A 50 -10.11 17.46 10.73
N THR A 51 -9.40 16.47 10.19
CA THR A 51 -9.80 15.06 10.32
C THR A 51 -9.46 14.46 11.69
N PRO A 52 -10.13 13.37 12.13
CA PRO A 52 -9.78 12.68 13.37
C PRO A 52 -8.31 12.25 13.44
N ILE A 53 -7.74 11.79 12.32
CA ILE A 53 -6.33 11.36 12.28
C ILE A 53 -5.36 12.54 12.43
N ALA A 54 -5.71 13.72 11.91
CA ALA A 54 -4.94 14.95 12.15
C ALA A 54 -4.92 15.34 13.63
N LYS A 55 -6.03 15.19 14.35
CA LYS A 55 -6.08 15.42 15.81
C LYS A 55 -5.19 14.44 16.56
N LEU A 56 -5.20 13.17 16.18
CA LEU A 56 -4.33 12.15 16.79
C LEU A 56 -2.85 12.44 16.53
N ALA A 57 -2.50 12.83 15.30
CA ALA A 57 -1.14 13.20 14.94
C ALA A 57 -0.64 14.43 15.70
N ALA A 58 -1.46 15.49 15.78
CA ALA A 58 -1.14 16.70 16.55
C ALA A 58 -0.97 16.42 18.06
N ALA A 59 -1.69 15.44 18.59
CA ALA A 59 -1.56 15.00 19.97
C ALA A 59 -0.41 14.00 20.21
N GLY A 60 0.41 13.69 19.19
CA GLY A 60 1.50 12.70 19.29
C GLY A 60 1.03 11.25 19.47
N ARG A 61 -0.26 10.97 19.25
CA ARG A 61 -0.87 9.64 19.39
C ARG A 61 -0.89 8.84 18.10
N PHE A 62 -0.45 9.45 16.99
CA PHE A 62 -0.30 8.82 15.70
C PHE A 62 0.91 9.41 15.00
N THR A 63 1.73 8.57 14.38
CA THR A 63 2.86 8.99 13.55
C THR A 63 2.72 8.28 12.22
N LEU A 64 2.57 9.06 11.14
CA LEU A 64 2.59 8.53 9.78
C LEU A 64 4.01 7.99 9.51
N PRO A 65 4.17 6.78 8.95
CA PRO A 65 5.48 6.28 8.59
C PRO A 65 6.12 7.17 7.52
N ASP A 66 7.44 7.24 7.54
CA ASP A 66 8.19 7.93 6.49
C ASP A 66 8.13 7.18 5.14
N GLN A 67 8.72 7.77 4.11
CA GLN A 67 8.71 7.22 2.76
C GLN A 67 9.29 5.79 2.70
N ALA A 68 10.40 5.52 3.39
CA ALA A 68 11.04 4.20 3.36
C ALA A 68 10.18 3.16 4.08
N ALA A 69 9.61 3.51 5.24
CA ALA A 69 8.72 2.63 5.98
C ALA A 69 7.42 2.32 5.21
N LEU A 70 6.84 3.32 4.52
CA LEU A 70 5.68 3.10 3.65
C LEU A 70 6.00 2.14 2.48
N LEU A 71 7.19 2.25 1.89
CA LEU A 71 7.65 1.30 0.87
C LEU A 71 7.87 -0.10 1.45
N GLY A 72 8.45 -0.22 2.65
CA GLY A 72 8.62 -1.49 3.34
C GLY A 72 7.28 -2.16 3.69
N GLU A 73 6.29 -1.37 4.07
CA GLU A 73 4.92 -1.82 4.30
C GLU A 73 4.30 -2.38 3.01
N LEU A 74 4.37 -1.61 1.92
CA LEU A 74 3.93 -2.02 0.59
C LEU A 74 4.63 -3.30 0.11
N ARG A 75 5.95 -3.38 0.31
CA ARG A 75 6.77 -4.55 -0.01
C ARG A 75 6.22 -5.79 0.68
N THR A 76 5.97 -5.69 1.98
CA THR A 76 5.45 -6.81 2.79
C THR A 76 4.07 -7.24 2.33
N MET A 77 3.16 -6.28 2.06
CA MET A 77 1.83 -6.58 1.50
C MET A 77 1.92 -7.39 0.20
N VAL A 78 2.74 -6.93 -0.75
CA VAL A 78 2.91 -7.60 -2.05
C VAL A 78 3.59 -8.96 -1.91
N ALA A 79 4.66 -9.03 -1.10
CA ALA A 79 5.44 -10.25 -0.88
C ALA A 79 4.61 -11.36 -0.22
N GLN A 80 3.60 -11.02 0.57
CA GLN A 80 2.78 -11.98 1.32
C GLN A 80 1.41 -12.25 0.68
N ALA A 81 0.83 -11.34 -0.10
CA ALA A 81 -0.47 -11.58 -0.73
C ALA A 81 -0.43 -12.76 -1.72
N ARG A 82 -1.43 -13.63 -1.67
CA ARG A 82 -1.60 -14.82 -2.52
C ARG A 82 -3.03 -14.92 -3.10
N PRO A 83 -3.63 -13.86 -3.66
CA PRO A 83 -4.88 -14.01 -4.40
C PRO A 83 -4.66 -14.95 -5.60
N THR A 84 -5.73 -15.54 -6.12
CA THR A 84 -5.69 -16.39 -7.31
C THR A 84 -5.25 -15.58 -8.53
N ARG A 85 -5.87 -14.41 -8.74
CA ARG A 85 -5.60 -13.54 -9.89
C ARG A 85 -6.11 -12.11 -9.68
N ALA A 86 -5.32 -11.29 -8.98
CA ALA A 86 -5.66 -9.89 -8.75
C ALA A 86 -4.87 -8.95 -9.66
N LEU A 87 -5.54 -8.01 -10.32
CA LEU A 87 -4.86 -6.88 -10.95
C LEU A 87 -4.38 -5.91 -9.85
N PHE A 88 -3.07 -5.69 -9.77
CA PHE A 88 -2.45 -4.87 -8.73
C PHE A 88 -1.99 -3.51 -9.24
N ARG A 89 -2.29 -2.42 -8.51
CA ARG A 89 -1.91 -1.05 -8.87
C ARG A 89 -1.59 -0.14 -7.68
N THR A 90 -0.61 0.74 -7.85
CA THR A 90 -0.31 1.89 -6.95
C THR A 90 -0.19 3.20 -7.73
N ASN A 91 -0.95 3.35 -8.81
CA ASN A 91 -0.85 4.46 -9.75
C ASN A 91 -1.47 5.79 -9.27
N HIS A 92 -2.20 5.80 -8.15
CA HIS A 92 -2.79 7.01 -7.59
C HIS A 92 -1.73 8.09 -7.31
N ALA A 93 -2.13 9.37 -7.42
CA ALA A 93 -1.23 10.51 -7.20
C ALA A 93 -0.60 10.50 -5.80
N SER A 94 -1.30 9.94 -4.81
CA SER A 94 -0.82 9.84 -3.43
C SER A 94 0.34 8.86 -3.24
N ASN A 95 0.68 7.98 -4.19
CA ASN A 95 1.79 7.02 -3.98
C ASN A 95 3.13 7.55 -4.47
N TYR A 96 4.20 7.10 -3.80
CA TYR A 96 5.59 7.38 -4.16
C TYR A 96 6.09 6.57 -5.36
N LEU A 97 5.67 5.30 -5.46
CA LEU A 97 6.15 4.36 -6.47
C LEU A 97 4.96 3.79 -7.26
N PRO A 98 4.74 4.25 -8.51
CA PRO A 98 3.71 3.69 -9.38
C PRO A 98 4.09 2.28 -9.83
N LEU A 99 3.27 1.29 -9.48
CA LEU A 99 3.48 -0.12 -9.80
C LEU A 99 2.25 -0.69 -10.49
N ALA A 100 2.50 -1.69 -11.32
CA ALA A 100 1.50 -2.43 -12.06
C ALA A 100 1.94 -3.88 -12.26
N GLY A 101 1.02 -4.81 -11.99
CA GLY A 101 1.14 -6.22 -12.40
C GLY A 101 -0.08 -7.02 -12.00
N GLN A 102 0.02 -8.34 -12.10
CA GLN A 102 -0.98 -9.31 -11.68
C GLN A 102 -0.41 -10.16 -10.54
N LEU A 103 -1.04 -10.14 -9.37
CA LEU A 103 -0.63 -10.99 -8.25
C LEU A 103 -1.31 -12.36 -8.36
N PRO A 104 -0.56 -13.46 -8.12
CA PRO A 104 0.83 -13.49 -7.62
C PRO A 104 1.88 -13.58 -8.75
N ALA A 105 1.49 -13.67 -10.01
CA ALA A 105 2.38 -13.90 -11.16
C ALA A 105 3.55 -12.89 -11.27
N ASP A 106 3.28 -11.62 -11.01
CA ASP A 106 4.26 -10.53 -11.05
C ASP A 106 4.91 -10.22 -9.70
N ARG A 107 4.63 -10.99 -8.64
CA ARG A 107 5.02 -10.66 -7.27
C ARG A 107 6.52 -10.40 -7.15
N ASP A 108 7.35 -11.32 -7.59
CA ASP A 108 8.80 -11.24 -7.36
C ASP A 108 9.41 -10.07 -8.14
N ARG A 109 8.90 -9.80 -9.35
CA ARG A 109 9.23 -8.60 -10.13
C ARG A 109 8.84 -7.31 -9.39
N ILE A 110 7.63 -7.24 -8.84
CA ILE A 110 7.15 -6.05 -8.12
C ILE A 110 7.96 -5.83 -6.83
N VAL A 111 8.23 -6.89 -6.06
CA VAL A 111 9.06 -6.82 -4.86
C VAL A 111 10.46 -6.31 -5.21
N ALA A 112 11.08 -6.82 -6.28
CA ALA A 112 12.38 -6.35 -6.74
C ALA A 112 12.39 -4.86 -7.14
N LEU A 113 11.30 -4.36 -7.73
CA LEU A 113 11.15 -2.92 -8.03
C LEU A 113 11.05 -2.08 -6.76
N ILE A 114 10.35 -2.57 -5.73
CA ILE A 114 10.27 -1.88 -4.44
C ILE A 114 11.64 -1.87 -3.76
N ASP A 115 12.36 -3.00 -3.78
CA ASP A 115 13.72 -3.10 -3.24
C ASP A 115 14.68 -2.16 -3.95
N ALA A 116 14.65 -2.11 -5.29
CA ALA A 116 15.45 -1.15 -6.05
C ALA A 116 15.10 0.31 -5.73
N ALA A 117 13.84 0.63 -5.41
CA ALA A 117 13.46 1.97 -5.00
C ALA A 117 13.91 2.31 -3.57
N LEU A 118 13.85 1.34 -2.64
CA LEU A 118 14.42 1.47 -1.29
C LEU A 118 15.94 1.68 -1.32
N ASP A 119 16.63 1.03 -2.26
CA ASP A 119 18.07 1.23 -2.51
C ASP A 119 18.40 2.54 -3.24
N GLY A 120 17.40 3.35 -3.60
CA GLY A 120 17.58 4.59 -4.35
C GLY A 120 17.94 4.41 -5.84
N ARG A 121 17.89 3.17 -6.36
CA ARG A 121 18.16 2.85 -7.77
C ARG A 121 16.99 3.23 -8.70
N ILE A 122 15.78 3.34 -8.15
CA ILE A 122 14.59 3.81 -8.86
C ILE A 122 14.13 5.11 -8.19
N PRO A 123 13.96 6.21 -8.96
CA PRO A 123 13.51 7.47 -8.39
C PRO A 123 12.05 7.37 -7.93
N LEU A 124 11.77 7.92 -6.76
CA LEU A 124 10.42 8.07 -6.24
C LEU A 124 9.77 9.36 -6.73
N ARG A 125 8.44 9.35 -6.81
CA ARG A 125 7.67 10.56 -7.08
C ARG A 125 7.97 11.59 -5.99
N PRO A 126 8.39 12.82 -6.35
CA PRO A 126 8.68 13.85 -5.37
C PRO A 126 7.40 14.34 -4.70
N GLU A 127 7.52 14.83 -3.46
CA GLU A 127 6.36 15.24 -2.65
C GLU A 127 5.49 16.30 -3.35
N ARG A 128 6.10 17.29 -4.01
CA ARG A 128 5.41 18.34 -4.80
C ARG A 128 4.53 17.80 -5.95
N SER A 129 4.77 16.57 -6.38
CA SER A 129 4.04 15.92 -7.47
C SER A 129 3.06 14.86 -6.95
N ARG A 130 2.98 14.66 -5.63
CA ARG A 130 1.94 13.86 -5.00
C ARG A 130 0.70 14.72 -4.77
N GLY A 131 -0.46 14.08 -4.80
CA GLY A 131 -1.75 14.75 -4.66
C GLY A 131 -2.81 13.83 -4.06
N LEU A 132 -3.87 14.47 -3.56
CA LEU A 132 -5.11 13.85 -3.12
C LEU A 132 -6.18 13.97 -4.20
#